data_AF-A0A377XTB0-F1
#
_entry.id   AF-A0A377XTB0-F1
#
_cell.length_a   1.000
_cell.length_b   1.000
_cell.length_c   1.000
_cell.angle_alpha   90.00
_cell.angle_beta   90.00
_cell.angle_gamma   90.00
#
_symmetry.space_group_name_H-M   'P 1'
#
loop_
_entity.id
_entity.type
_entity.pdbx_description
1 polymer ?
#
loop_
_entity_poly.entity_id
_entity_poly.type
_entity_poly.pdbx_seq_one_letter_code
_entity_poly.pdbx_strand_id
1 'polypeptide(L)'
;MLLIARRTALAAALLLVMPLTVWLSGWLWQPGLPVAMLKSLWWVTETVTQPWGIITHVVLCGWFLWCLRFRLRAALILFLILAAAILAGQGAKSWVKARVQEPRPFVIWLENTRQVPVTQFYALKRKRTR
;
A
#
# COMPACT_ATOMS: atom_id res chain seq x y z
N MET A 1 12.27 -13.06 22.96
CA MET A 1 11.07 -12.56 22.23
C MET A 1 10.87 -11.05 22.43
N LEU A 2 10.89 -10.54 23.67
CA LEU A 2 10.74 -9.12 23.99
C LEU A 2 11.68 -8.15 23.23
N LEU A 3 12.95 -8.51 23.04
CA LEU A 3 13.90 -7.67 22.31
C LEU A 3 13.57 -7.54 20.81
N ILE A 4 13.06 -8.60 20.18
CA ILE A 4 12.63 -8.57 18.78
C ILE A 4 11.37 -7.71 18.65
N ALA A 5 10.40 -7.92 19.54
CA ALA A 5 9.18 -7.12 19.60
C ALA A 5 9.46 -5.63 19.85
N ARG A 6 10.43 -5.30 20.71
CA ARG A 6 10.86 -3.92 20.96
C ARG A 6 11.47 -3.28 19.72
N ARG A 7 12.33 -4.02 18.99
CA ARG A 7 12.92 -3.54 17.73
C ARG A 7 11.85 -3.31 16.66
N THR A 8 10.89 -4.23 16.51
CA THR A 8 9.78 -4.05 15.55
C THR A 8 8.84 -2.92 15.97
N ALA A 9 8.58 -2.74 17.26
CA ALA A 9 7.77 -1.63 17.76
C ALA A 9 8.43 -0.28 17.53
N LEU A 10 9.75 -0.17 17.74
CA LEU A 10 10.52 1.05 17.42
C LEU A 10 10.50 1.35 15.92
N ALA A 11 10.66 0.33 15.07
CA ALA A 11 10.57 0.49 13.61
C ALA A 11 9.16 0.93 13.18
N ALA A 12 8.11 0.35 13.77
CA ALA A 12 6.73 0.77 13.51
C ALA A 12 6.49 2.22 13.96
N ALA A 13 6.97 2.60 15.15
CA ALA A 13 6.86 3.98 15.64
C ALA A 13 7.58 4.97 14.69
N LEU A 14 8.78 4.63 14.23
CA LEU A 14 9.53 5.45 13.29
C LEU A 14 8.82 5.59 11.93
N LEU A 15 8.25 4.51 11.40
CA LEU A 15 7.46 4.55 10.16
C LEU A 15 6.17 5.37 10.31
N LEU A 16 5.59 5.45 11.51
CA LEU A 16 4.39 6.23 11.80
C LEU A 16 4.65 7.74 11.92
N VAL A 17 5.89 8.17 12.20
CA VAL A 17 6.21 9.61 12.33
C VAL A 17 5.81 10.37 11.07
N MET A 18 6.20 9.88 9.90
CA MET A 18 5.91 10.55 8.62
C MET A 18 4.40 10.72 8.36
N PRO A 19 3.56 9.67 8.33
CA PRO A 19 2.14 9.83 8.07
C PRO A 19 1.43 10.64 9.16
N LEU A 20 1.83 10.53 10.43
CA LEU A 20 1.24 11.33 11.51
C LEU A 20 1.55 12.82 11.35
N THR A 21 2.78 13.17 10.97
CA THR A 21 3.13 14.58 10.73
C THR A 21 2.34 15.19 9.58
N VAL A 22 2.17 14.45 8.48
CA VAL A 22 1.36 14.89 7.32
C VAL A 22 -0.12 15.02 7.68
N TRP A 23 -0.63 14.12 8.52
CA TRP A 23 -2.01 14.16 8.99
C TRP A 23 -2.25 15.36 9.91
N LEU A 24 -1.37 15.58 10.89
CA LEU A 24 -1.45 16.70 11.83
C LEU A 24 -1.24 18.06 11.16
N SER A 25 -0.47 18.13 10.07
CA SER A 25 -0.31 19.36 9.29
C SER A 25 -1.56 19.72 8.48
N GLY A 26 -2.58 18.86 8.43
CA GLY A 26 -3.78 19.08 7.63
C GLY A 26 -3.48 19.20 6.13
N TRP A 27 -2.40 18.56 5.66
CA TRP A 27 -1.97 18.71 4.28
C TRP A 27 -2.93 17.98 3.35
N LEU A 28 -3.52 18.71 2.40
CA LEU A 28 -4.33 18.13 1.34
C LEU A 28 -3.50 18.00 0.07
N TRP A 29 -3.75 16.92 -0.67
CA TRP A 29 -3.16 16.74 -1.99
C TRP A 29 -3.65 17.84 -2.94
N GLN A 30 -2.72 18.51 -3.61
CA GLN A 30 -3.00 19.50 -4.65
C GLN A 30 -2.24 19.13 -5.93
N PRO A 31 -2.83 19.31 -7.12
CA PRO A 31 -2.09 19.20 -8.37
C PRO A 31 -1.13 20.39 -8.52
N GLY A 32 -0.01 20.18 -9.21
CA GLY A 32 0.99 21.22 -9.46
C GLY A 32 2.41 20.84 -9.07
N LEU A 33 2.64 19.62 -8.54
CA LEU A 33 3.99 19.13 -8.37
C LEU A 33 4.71 19.01 -9.74
N PRO A 34 6.01 19.33 -9.81
CA PRO A 34 6.80 19.18 -11.03
C PRO A 34 6.71 17.76 -11.59
N VAL A 35 6.60 17.64 -12.91
CA VAL A 35 6.48 16.34 -13.61
C VAL A 35 7.62 15.39 -13.24
N ALA A 36 8.84 15.91 -13.07
CA ALA A 36 10.01 15.14 -12.64
C ALA A 36 9.80 14.50 -11.25
N MET A 37 9.25 15.25 -10.29
CA MET A 37 8.95 14.78 -8.94
C MET A 37 7.78 13.79 -8.94
N LEU A 38 6.75 14.03 -9.75
CA LEU A 38 5.65 13.08 -9.94
C LEU A 38 6.16 11.75 -10.50
N LYS A 39 7.07 11.81 -11.48
CA LYS A 39 7.64 10.62 -12.11
C LYS A 39 8.55 9.84 -11.15
N SER A 40 9.31 10.51 -10.28
CA SER A 40 10.11 9.84 -9.25
C SER A 40 9.22 9.15 -8.20
N LEU A 41 8.17 9.82 -7.73
CA LEU A 41 7.16 9.22 -6.83
C LEU A 41 6.50 8.01 -7.50
N TRP A 42 6.16 8.13 -8.79
CA TRP A 42 5.58 7.06 -9.57
C TRP A 42 6.52 5.85 -9.67
N TRP A 43 7.82 6.06 -9.96
CA TRP A 43 8.82 4.98 -9.95
C TRP A 43 8.91 4.26 -8.61
N VAL A 44 8.89 4.99 -7.50
CA VAL A 44 8.88 4.38 -6.16
C VAL A 44 7.64 3.49 -5.99
N THR A 45 6.46 3.96 -6.39
CA THR A 45 5.23 3.14 -6.31
C THR A 45 5.25 1.94 -7.26
N GLU A 46 5.94 2.06 -8.39
CA GLU A 46 6.06 1.00 -9.38
C GLU A 46 6.89 -0.17 -8.85
N THR A 47 7.89 0.07 -7.99
CA THR A 47 8.65 -1.00 -7.32
C THR A 47 7.79 -1.94 -6.46
N VAL A 48 6.61 -1.49 -6.03
CA VAL A 48 5.65 -2.26 -5.22
C VAL A 48 4.46 -2.74 -6.05
N THR A 49 4.18 -2.08 -7.18
CA THR A 49 3.01 -2.37 -8.03
C THR A 49 3.34 -3.46 -9.04
N GLN A 50 2.34 -4.26 -9.42
CA GLN A 50 2.48 -5.27 -10.49
C GLN A 50 2.86 -4.59 -11.82
N PRO A 51 3.84 -5.11 -12.58
CA PRO A 51 4.53 -6.40 -12.44
C PRO A 51 5.85 -6.37 -11.63
N TRP A 52 6.51 -5.22 -11.52
CA TRP A 52 7.83 -5.09 -10.87
C TRP A 52 7.83 -5.45 -9.39
N GLY A 53 6.68 -5.28 -8.72
CA GLY A 53 6.46 -5.74 -7.36
C GLY A 53 6.75 -7.22 -7.16
N ILE A 54 6.46 -8.10 -8.12
CA ILE A 54 6.80 -9.54 -7.97
C ILE A 54 8.30 -9.71 -7.82
N ILE A 55 9.09 -9.01 -8.64
CA ILE A 55 10.55 -9.12 -8.65
C ILE A 55 11.11 -8.65 -7.31
N THR A 56 10.67 -7.49 -6.81
CA THR A 56 11.14 -6.97 -5.51
C THR A 56 10.78 -7.90 -4.36
N HIS A 57 9.58 -8.48 -4.34
CA HIS A 57 9.17 -9.43 -3.31
C HIS A 57 9.96 -10.74 -3.39
N VAL A 58 10.20 -11.30 -4.58
CA VAL A 58 10.98 -12.54 -4.77
C VAL A 58 12.43 -12.33 -4.34
N VAL A 59 13.06 -11.22 -4.75
CA VAL A 59 14.44 -10.90 -4.36
C VAL A 59 14.56 -10.72 -2.84
N LEU A 60 13.64 -9.97 -2.22
CA LEU A 60 13.63 -9.79 -0.78
C LEU A 60 13.35 -11.09 -0.03
N CYS A 61 12.43 -11.93 -0.51
CA CYS A 61 12.19 -13.27 0.03
C CYS A 61 13.46 -14.13 -0.01
N GLY A 62 14.11 -14.22 -1.17
CA GLY A 62 15.33 -15.00 -1.35
C GLY A 62 16.47 -14.49 -0.45
N TRP A 63 16.66 -13.18 -0.39
CA TRP A 63 17.63 -12.55 0.50
C TRP A 63 17.33 -12.84 1.98
N PHE A 64 16.06 -12.76 2.40
CA PHE A 64 15.68 -13.02 3.78
C PHE A 64 15.88 -14.49 4.16
N LEU A 65 15.56 -15.43 3.26
CA LEU A 65 15.84 -16.85 3.44
C LEU A 65 17.35 -17.12 3.54
N TRP A 66 18.16 -16.42 2.75
CA TRP A 66 19.61 -16.49 2.82
C TRP A 66 20.15 -15.98 4.17
N CYS A 67 19.69 -14.82 4.64
CA CYS A 67 20.04 -14.29 5.96
C CYS A 67 19.62 -15.21 7.12
N LEU A 68 18.47 -15.89 6.99
CA LEU A 68 17.95 -16.83 7.99
C LEU A 68 18.38 -18.29 7.74
N ARG A 69 19.38 -18.56 6.90
CA ARG A 69 19.75 -19.94 6.51
C ARG A 69 20.01 -20.87 7.70
N PHE A 70 20.54 -20.34 8.81
CA PHE A 70 20.82 -21.10 10.02
C PHE A 70 19.56 -21.56 10.79
N ARG A 71 18.38 -21.00 10.49
CA ARG A 71 17.08 -21.35 11.07
C ARG A 71 15.99 -21.48 9.99
N LEU A 72 16.32 -22.17 8.89
CA LEU A 72 15.49 -22.28 7.69
C LEU A 72 14.06 -22.78 7.96
N ARG A 73 13.88 -23.74 8.89
CA ARG A 73 12.53 -24.23 9.29
C ARG A 73 11.66 -23.12 9.88
N ALA A 74 12.21 -22.29 10.75
CA ALA A 74 11.47 -21.18 11.36
C ALA A 74 11.16 -20.07 10.34
N ALA A 75 12.09 -19.82 9.40
CA ALA A 75 11.89 -18.86 8.32
C ALA A 75 10.74 -19.27 7.40
N LEU A 76 10.66 -20.55 7.01
CA LEU A 76 9.59 -21.08 6.18
C LEU A 76 8.22 -20.97 6.86
N ILE A 77 8.13 -21.29 8.15
CA ILE A 77 6.88 -21.12 8.92
C ILE A 77 6.46 -19.64 8.94
N LEU A 78 7.42 -18.72 9.13
CA LEU A 78 7.15 -17.29 9.12
C LEU A 78 6.62 -16.82 7.75
N PHE A 79 7.22 -17.27 6.65
CA PHE A 79 6.73 -16.97 5.31
C PHE A 79 5.33 -17.53 5.04
N LEU A 80 5.05 -18.74 5.54
CA LEU A 80 3.73 -19.36 5.39
C LEU A 80 2.65 -18.56 6.13
N ILE A 81 2.94 -18.09 7.35
CA ILE A 81 2.04 -17.21 8.10
C ILE A 81 1.84 -15.88 7.36
N LEU A 82 2.91 -15.29 6.82
CA LEU A 82 2.83 -14.03 6.08
C LEU A 82 2.00 -14.18 4.79
N ALA A 83 2.18 -15.27 4.06
CA ALA A 83 1.40 -15.59 2.86
C ALA A 83 -0.09 -15.79 3.19
N ALA A 84 -0.39 -16.52 4.28
CA ALA A 84 -1.75 -16.69 4.76
C ALA A 84 -2.41 -15.35 5.13
N ALA A 85 -1.67 -14.46 5.81
CA ALA A 85 -2.14 -13.12 6.13
C ALA A 85 -2.37 -12.25 4.88
N ILE A 86 -1.53 -12.36 3.85
CA ILE A 86 -1.72 -11.66 2.58
C ILE A 86 -3.00 -12.17 1.87
N LEU A 87 -3.21 -13.48 1.80
CA LEU A 87 -4.41 -14.07 1.18
C LEU A 87 -5.68 -13.65 1.93
N ALA A 88 -5.66 -13.71 3.26
CA ALA A 88 -6.74 -13.21 4.09
C ALA A 88 -6.99 -11.71 3.87
N GLY A 89 -5.91 -10.91 3.76
CA GLY A 89 -5.98 -9.49 3.48
C GLY A 89 -6.57 -9.16 2.10
N GLN A 90 -6.28 -9.96 1.07
CA GLN A 90 -6.90 -9.81 -0.25
C GLN A 90 -8.40 -10.12 -0.20
N GLY A 91 -8.81 -11.14 0.56
CA GLY A 91 -10.22 -11.46 0.81
C GLY A 91 -10.95 -10.35 1.59
N ALA A 92 -10.32 -9.82 2.63
CA ALA A 92 -10.86 -8.69 3.38
C ALA A 92 -10.97 -7.44 2.47
N LYS A 93 -9.97 -7.19 1.63
CA LYS A 93 -9.96 -6.06 0.69
C LYS A 93 -11.10 -6.13 -0.33
N SER A 94 -11.42 -7.32 -0.85
CA SER A 94 -12.55 -7.48 -1.79
C SER A 94 -13.89 -7.24 -1.10
N TRP A 95 -14.02 -7.65 0.17
CA TRP A 95 -15.21 -7.41 0.98
C TRP A 95 -15.37 -5.94 1.39
N VAL A 96 -14.30 -5.28 1.84
CA VAL A 96 -14.29 -3.86 2.21
C VAL A 96 -14.58 -2.98 0.99
N LYS A 97 -14.06 -3.33 -0.20
CA LYS A 97 -14.36 -2.62 -1.45
C LYS A 97 -15.85 -2.68 -1.82
N ALA A 98 -16.61 -3.63 -1.29
CA ALA A 98 -18.06 -3.68 -1.43
C ALA A 98 -18.81 -2.80 -0.41
N ARG A 99 -18.15 -2.33 0.65
CA ARG A 99 -18.75 -1.59 1.77
C ARG A 99 -18.32 -0.11 1.86
N VAL A 100 -17.11 0.24 1.44
CA VAL A 100 -16.56 1.59 1.61
C VAL A 100 -16.33 2.28 0.26
N GLN A 101 -17.03 3.41 0.05
CA GLN A 101 -16.86 4.31 -1.09
C GLN A 101 -16.19 5.61 -0.64
N GLU A 102 -14.99 5.54 -0.07
CA GLU A 102 -14.23 6.76 0.21
C GLU A 102 -13.57 7.26 -1.08
N PRO A 103 -13.92 8.48 -1.56
CA PRO A 103 -13.31 9.06 -2.73
C PRO A 103 -11.84 9.35 -2.48
N ARG A 104 -10.98 8.85 -3.37
CA ARG A 104 -9.55 9.15 -3.30
C ARG A 104 -9.34 10.66 -3.48
N PRO A 105 -8.30 11.26 -2.90
CA PRO A 105 -8.07 12.72 -2.95
C PRO A 105 -8.13 13.33 -4.37
N PHE A 106 -7.66 12.61 -5.39
CA PHE A 106 -7.74 13.07 -6.78
C PHE A 106 -9.18 13.12 -7.34
N VAL A 107 -10.09 12.29 -6.83
CA VAL A 107 -11.51 12.27 -7.24
C VAL A 107 -12.23 13.51 -6.69
N ILE A 108 -11.91 13.92 -5.46
CA ILE A 108 -12.44 15.15 -4.85
C ILE A 108 -12.00 16.39 -5.64
N TRP A 109 -10.73 16.44 -6.07
CA TRP A 109 -10.25 17.52 -6.92
C TRP A 109 -10.88 17.50 -8.33
N LEU A 110 -11.05 16.31 -8.92
CA LEU A 110 -11.66 16.15 -10.24
C LEU A 110 -13.15 16.55 -10.24
N GLU A 111 -13.88 16.25 -9.16
CA GLU A 111 -15.26 16.69 -8.95
C GLU A 111 -15.36 18.22 -8.92
N ASN A 112 -14.50 18.87 -8.12
CA ASN A 112 -14.47 20.33 -8.02
C ASN A 112 -14.09 21.03 -9.34
N THR A 113 -13.30 20.38 -10.20
CA THR A 113 -12.79 20.99 -11.45
C THR A 113 -13.71 20.73 -12.65
N ARG A 114 -14.57 19.69 -12.63
CA ARG A 114 -15.41 19.30 -13.77
C ARG A 114 -16.92 19.20 -13.51
N GLN A 115 -17.41 19.52 -12.29
CA GLN A 115 -18.84 19.44 -11.93
C GLN A 115 -19.52 18.10 -12.30
N VAL A 116 -18.80 16.98 -12.19
CA VAL A 116 -19.41 15.65 -12.35
C VAL A 116 -19.64 15.08 -10.95
N PRO A 117 -20.91 14.92 -10.49
CA PRO A 117 -21.20 14.48 -9.14
C PRO A 117 -20.64 13.07 -8.87
N VAL A 118 -19.96 12.90 -7.73
CA VAL A 118 -19.33 11.63 -7.29
C VAL A 118 -20.25 10.41 -7.41
N THR A 119 -21.56 10.61 -7.20
CA THR A 119 -22.58 9.55 -7.32
C THR A 119 -22.63 8.94 -8.72
N GLN A 120 -22.45 9.73 -9.78
CA GLN A 120 -22.44 9.23 -11.16
C GLN A 120 -21.12 8.55 -11.54
N PHE A 121 -19.98 9.05 -11.03
CA PHE A 121 -18.67 8.44 -11.30
C PHE A 121 -18.54 7.04 -10.67
N TYR A 122 -19.07 6.84 -9.45
CA TYR A 122 -19.12 5.53 -8.82
C TYR A 122 -20.24 4.62 -9.40
N ALA A 123 -21.32 5.19 -9.96
CA ALA A 123 -22.37 4.42 -10.63
C ALA A 123 -21.93 3.86 -12.01
N LEU A 124 -21.08 4.56 -12.76
CA LEU A 124 -20.68 4.15 -14.12
C LEU A 124 -19.74 2.92 -14.15
N LYS A 125 -18.92 2.69 -13.11
CA LYS A 125 -17.80 1.73 -13.17
C LYS A 125 -18.19 0.25 -13.05
N ARG A 126 -19.47 -0.10 -12.88
CA ARG A 126 -19.88 -1.51 -12.70
C ARG A 126 -20.13 -2.28 -14.01
N LYS A 127 -20.34 -1.63 -15.16
CA LYS A 127 -20.78 -2.33 -16.40
C LYS A 127 -19.70 -2.62 -17.47
N ARG A 128 -18.49 -2.08 -17.38
CA ARG A 128 -17.52 -2.19 -18.48
C ARG A 128 -16.10 -2.47 -17.97
N THR A 129 -15.92 -3.62 -17.33
CA THR A 129 -14.61 -4.25 -17.16
C THR A 129 -14.82 -5.76 -17.16
N ARG A 130 -15.12 -6.27 -18.36
CA ARG A 130 -14.89 -7.66 -18.74
C ARG A 130 -13.76 -7.63 -19.74
#